data_AF-A0A7J9IG97-F1
#
_entry.id   AF-A0A7J9IG97-F1
#
_cell.length_a   1.000
_cell.length_b   1.000
_cell.length_c   1.000
_cell.angle_alpha   90.00
_cell.angle_beta   90.00
_cell.angle_gamma   90.00
#
_symmetry.space_group_name_H-M   'P 1'
#
loop_
_entity.id
_entity.type
_entity.pdbx_description
1 polymer ?
#
loop_
_entity_poly.entity_id
_entity_poly.type
_entity_poly.pdbx_seq_one_letter_code
_entity_poly.pdbx_strand_id
1 'polypeptide(L)'
;MSLEQEIGDIEGIHKLKAIISDLHYRNVMDVEQILNYPSENESLMELPTNEEIIQGVMDVPTDDEQDPDDNIVLPHVSPKEAFL
;
A
#
# COMPACT_ATOMS: atom_id res chain seq x y z
N MET A 1 -24.52 -8.70 3.03
CA MET A 1 -24.18 -7.63 2.07
C MET A 1 -25.38 -7.42 1.16
N SER A 2 -25.67 -6.17 0.79
CA SER A 2 -26.83 -5.84 -0.05
C SER A 2 -26.44 -5.89 -1.54
N LEU A 3 -27.36 -6.38 -2.39
CA LEU A 3 -27.16 -6.54 -3.84
C LEU A 3 -26.75 -5.24 -4.56
N GLU A 4 -27.14 -4.08 -4.04
CA GLU A 4 -26.78 -2.77 -4.61
C GLU A 4 -25.29 -2.42 -4.40
N GLN A 5 -24.69 -2.91 -3.31
CA GLN A 5 -23.26 -2.75 -3.05
C GLN A 5 -22.44 -3.69 -3.93
N GLU A 6 -22.93 -4.92 -4.13
CA GLU A 6 -22.36 -5.92 -5.04
C GLU A 6 -22.37 -5.45 -6.51
N ILE A 7 -23.42 -4.73 -6.95
CA ILE A 7 -23.50 -4.15 -8.31
C ILE A 7 -22.56 -2.92 -8.45
N GLY A 8 -22.44 -2.10 -7.41
CA GLY A 8 -21.48 -0.99 -7.36
C GLY A 8 -20.02 -1.46 -7.43
N ASP A 9 -19.74 -2.63 -6.85
CA ASP A 9 -18.41 -3.24 -6.83
C ASP A 9 -18.01 -3.78 -8.22
N ILE A 10 -18.94 -4.37 -8.99
CA ILE A 10 -18.64 -4.90 -10.34
C ILE A 10 -18.20 -3.81 -11.32
N GLU A 11 -18.91 -2.67 -11.33
CA GLU A 11 -18.53 -1.53 -12.18
C GLU A 11 -17.17 -0.95 -11.78
N GLY A 12 -16.91 -0.87 -10.48
CA GLY A 12 -15.61 -0.46 -9.94
C GLY A 12 -14.47 -1.38 -10.38
N ILE A 13 -14.69 -2.69 -10.36
CA ILE A 13 -13.72 -3.71 -10.80
C ILE A 13 -13.43 -3.56 -12.30
N HIS A 14 -14.46 -3.36 -13.14
CA HIS A 14 -14.25 -3.16 -14.57
C HIS A 14 -13.48 -1.87 -14.87
N LYS A 15 -13.81 -0.78 -14.18
CA LYS A 15 -13.07 0.49 -14.30
C LYS A 15 -11.61 0.33 -13.88
N LEU A 16 -11.34 -0.39 -12.80
CA LEU A 16 -9.99 -0.68 -12.34
C LEU A 16 -9.21 -1.53 -13.35
N LYS A 17 -9.82 -2.58 -13.91
CA LYS A 17 -9.24 -3.39 -15.00
C LYS A 17 -8.84 -2.51 -16.20
N ALA A 18 -9.69 -1.56 -16.58
CA ALA A 18 -9.41 -0.65 -17.69
C ALA A 18 -8.21 0.29 -17.38
N ILE A 19 -8.17 0.88 -16.18
CA ILE A 19 -7.07 1.77 -15.75
C ILE A 19 -5.73 1.02 -15.74
N ILE A 20 -5.69 -0.18 -15.16
CA ILE A 20 -4.46 -0.99 -15.09
C ILE A 20 -3.98 -1.37 -16.49
N SER A 21 -4.89 -1.68 -17.40
CA SER A 21 -4.53 -1.96 -18.80
C SER A 21 -3.91 -0.75 -19.50
N ASP A 22 -4.41 0.46 -19.21
CA ASP A 22 -3.92 1.71 -19.82
C ASP A 22 -2.54 2.14 -19.30
N LEU A 23 -2.15 1.69 -18.11
CA LEU A 23 -0.86 2.02 -17.50
C LEU A 23 0.33 1.24 -18.11
N HIS A 24 0.06 0.22 -18.94
CA HIS A 24 1.08 -0.56 -19.67
C HIS A 24 2.26 -1.02 -18.79
N TYR A 25 1.97 -1.45 -17.56
CA TYR A 25 2.99 -1.95 -16.66
C TYR A 25 3.80 -3.09 -17.29
N ARG A 26 5.10 -3.11 -17.00
CA ARG A 26 6.00 -4.17 -17.49
C ARG A 26 5.54 -5.57 -17.07
N ASN A 27 4.96 -5.67 -15.88
CA ASN A 27 4.36 -6.89 -15.37
C ASN A 27 2.85 -6.75 -15.39
N VAL A 28 2.15 -7.78 -15.89
CA VAL A 28 0.69 -7.81 -15.91
C VAL A 28 0.18 -7.84 -14.48
N MET A 29 -0.70 -6.91 -14.15
CA MET A 29 -1.39 -6.87 -12.85
C MET A 29 -2.77 -7.49 -12.99
N ASP A 30 -3.01 -8.60 -12.29
CA ASP A 30 -4.31 -9.26 -12.27
C ASP A 30 -5.19 -8.68 -11.15
N VAL A 31 -6.27 -8.01 -11.54
CA VAL A 31 -7.22 -7.37 -10.61
C VAL A 31 -7.85 -8.39 -9.67
N GLU A 32 -8.08 -9.62 -10.12
CA GLU A 32 -8.67 -10.66 -9.28
C GLU A 32 -7.70 -11.11 -8.18
N GLN A 33 -6.39 -11.13 -8.46
CA GLN A 33 -5.36 -11.41 -7.46
C GLN A 33 -5.19 -10.27 -6.46
N ILE A 34 -5.30 -9.01 -6.92
CA ILE A 34 -5.22 -7.83 -6.04
C ILE A 34 -6.37 -7.83 -5.04
N LEU A 35 -7.59 -8.11 -5.50
CA LEU A 35 -8.78 -8.05 -4.64
C LEU A 35 -8.91 -9.27 -3.73
N ASN A 36 -8.36 -10.42 -4.13
CA ASN A 36 -8.49 -11.67 -3.39
C ASN A 36 -7.14 -12.17 -2.85
N TYR A 37 -6.34 -11.27 -2.28
CA TYR A 37 -5.02 -11.62 -1.76
C TYR A 37 -5.10 -12.23 -0.34
N PRO A 38 -4.98 -13.57 -0.19
CA PRO A 38 -5.40 -14.32 1.00
C PRO A 38 -4.66 -13.93 2.29
N SER A 39 -3.40 -13.48 2.21
CA SER A 39 -2.63 -13.14 3.41
C SER A 39 -2.97 -11.75 3.98
N GLU A 40 -3.36 -10.81 3.12
CA GLU A 40 -3.68 -9.45 3.58
C GLU A 40 -5.15 -9.34 3.98
N ASN A 41 -6.05 -10.01 3.27
CA ASN A 41 -7.48 -9.94 3.57
C ASN A 41 -7.89 -10.75 4.82
N GLU A 42 -7.16 -11.81 5.20
CA GLU A 42 -7.35 -12.45 6.53
C GLU A 42 -6.85 -11.55 7.66
N SER A 43 -5.74 -10.83 7.44
CA SER A 43 -5.15 -9.92 8.42
C SER A 43 -5.95 -8.64 8.64
N LEU A 44 -6.88 -8.30 7.73
CA LEU A 44 -7.79 -7.16 7.86
C LEU A 44 -8.99 -7.44 8.77
N MET A 45 -9.24 -8.70 9.14
CA MET A 45 -10.36 -9.04 10.03
C MET A 45 -10.11 -8.62 11.48
N GLU A 46 -8.84 -8.57 11.89
CA GLU A 46 -8.41 -8.08 13.20
C GLU A 46 -7.33 -7.02 12.98
N LEU A 47 -7.76 -5.77 12.76
CA LEU A 47 -6.85 -4.65 12.89
C LEU A 47 -6.30 -4.65 14.33
N PRO A 48 -4.98 -4.50 14.52
CA PRO A 48 -4.41 -4.44 15.85
C PRO A 48 -5.02 -3.28 16.61
N THR A 49 -5.32 -3.51 17.88
CA THR A 49 -5.83 -2.47 18.79
C THR A 49 -4.77 -1.39 18.99
N ASN A 50 -5.19 -0.19 19.42
CA ASN A 50 -4.26 0.89 19.71
C ASN A 50 -3.20 0.45 20.74
N GLU A 51 -3.59 -0.36 21.71
CA GLU A 51 -2.71 -0.92 22.73
C GLU A 51 -1.66 -1.87 22.14
N GLU A 52 -2.05 -2.77 21.21
CA GLU A 52 -1.13 -3.65 20.49
C GLU A 52 -0.18 -2.88 19.57
N ILE A 53 -0.67 -1.82 18.92
CA ILE A 53 0.16 -0.92 18.09
C ILE A 53 1.20 -0.21 18.96
N ILE A 54 0.78 0.36 20.10
CA ILE A 54 1.69 1.07 21.02
C ILE A 54 2.75 0.12 21.57
N GLN A 55 2.35 -1.08 22.00
CA GLN A 55 3.26 -2.09 22.53
C GLN A 55 4.26 -2.56 21.45
N GLY A 56 3.78 -2.81 20.23
CA GLY A 56 4.66 -3.17 19.10
C GLY A 56 5.69 -2.11 18.75
N VAL A 57 5.38 -0.82 18.92
CA VAL A 57 6.34 0.28 18.73
C VAL A 57 7.33 0.38 19.89
N MET A 58 6.86 0.16 21.13
CA MET A 58 7.73 0.22 22.32
C MET A 58 8.66 -1.00 22.43
N ASP A 59 8.25 -2.16 21.93
CA ASP A 59 9.02 -3.40 21.99
C ASP A 59 10.01 -3.57 20.84
N VAL A 60 10.04 -2.64 19.87
CA VAL A 60 11.14 -2.56 18.92
C VAL A 60 12.39 -2.17 19.72
N PRO A 61 13.39 -3.05 19.86
CA PRO A 61 14.64 -2.64 20.45
C PRO A 61 15.20 -1.51 19.59
N THR A 62 15.48 -0.37 20.20
CA THR A 62 16.41 0.60 19.64
C THR A 62 17.75 -0.10 19.57
N ASP A 63 17.99 -0.81 18.47
CA ASP A 63 19.33 -1.10 18.02
C ASP A 63 19.92 0.27 17.64
N ASP A 64 20.39 0.98 18.67
CA ASP A 64 21.11 2.25 18.58
C ASP A 64 22.53 2.05 18.00
N GLU A 65 22.78 0.89 17.40
CA GLU A 65 23.89 0.67 16.48
C GLU A 65 23.56 1.47 15.21
N GLN A 66 23.80 2.77 15.29
CA GLN A 66 23.93 3.67 14.15
C GLN A 66 24.68 2.92 13.04
N ASP A 67 23.98 2.50 11.99
CA ASP A 67 24.64 1.98 10.82
C ASP A 67 25.56 3.10 10.32
N PRO A 68 26.88 2.91 10.23
CA PRO A 68 27.77 3.96 9.72
C PRO A 68 27.41 4.41 8.29
N ASP A 69 26.57 3.65 7.57
CA ASP A 69 26.05 4.00 6.26
C ASP A 69 24.80 4.90 6.29
N ASP A 70 24.17 5.18 7.45
CA ASP A 70 23.04 6.12 7.57
C ASP A 70 23.42 7.58 7.27
N ASN A 71 24.70 7.84 7.01
CA ASN A 71 25.17 9.11 6.46
C ASN A 71 25.04 9.18 4.93
N ILE A 72 23.97 8.60 4.35
CA ILE A 72 23.61 8.88 2.96
C ILE A 72 23.12 10.34 2.93
N VAL A 73 24.07 11.25 2.68
CA VAL A 73 23.78 12.63 2.29
C VAL A 73 22.95 12.55 1.01
N LEU A 74 21.63 12.58 1.15
CA LEU A 74 20.72 12.63 0.01
C LEU A 74 21.04 13.93 -0.76
N PRO A 75 21.29 13.86 -2.08
CA PRO A 75 21.49 15.07 -2.85
C PRO A 75 20.23 15.92 -2.74
N HIS A 76 20.40 17.21 -2.44
CA HIS A 76 19.30 18.17 -2.39
C HIS A 76 18.57 18.17 -3.74
N VAL A 77 17.40 17.53 -3.78
CA VAL A 77 16.52 17.56 -4.96
C VAL A 77 15.77 18.88 -4.94
N SER A 78 16.23 19.85 -5.73
CA SER A 78 15.47 21.07 -5.95
C SER A 78 14.16 20.73 -6.68
N PRO A 79 13.00 21.19 -6.19
CA PRO A 79 11.74 21.04 -6.91
C PRO A 79 11.89 21.62 -8.32
N LYS A 80 11.53 20.85 -9.35
CA LYS A 80 11.45 21.38 -10.71
C LYS A 80 10.38 22.46 -10.70
N GLU A 81 10.77 23.69 -11.03
CA GLU A 81 9.82 24.77 -11.28
C GLU A 81 8.80 24.28 -12.32
N ALA A 82 7.53 24.26 -11.91
CA ALA A 82 6.44 24.08 -12.83
C ALA A 82 6.37 25.36 -13.68
N PHE A 83 6.66 25.24 -14.97
CA PHE A 83 6.45 26.35 -15.91
C PHE A 83 4.95 26.63 -16.00
N LEU A 84 4.58 27.88 -15.72
CA LEU A 84 3.25 28.47 -15.84
C LEU A 84 2.70 28.40 -17.27
#